data_AF-W0ERX7-F1
#
_entry.id   AF-W0ERX7-F1
#
_cell.length_a   1.000
_cell.length_b   1.000
_cell.length_c   1.000
_cell.angle_alpha   90.00
_cell.angle_beta   90.00
_cell.angle_gamma   90.00
#
_symmetry.space_group_name_H-M   'P 1'
#
loop_
_entity.id
_entity.type
_entity.pdbx_description
1 polymer ?
#
loop_
_entity_poly.entity_id
_entity_poly.type
_entity_poly.pdbx_seq_one_letter_code
_entity_poly.pdbx_strand_id
1 'polypeptide(L)'
;MNKLIYPILALFLLIPGLARAEEFDRGIVLNTFIPKGQWVVGNSISYSEYSNNNYQFLVIEGIDGIGYNFKISPMFCYIVKDNLGLGGRFAYERSLTKLNSASIQIGDDLNFNVDNVYSLSHTYSGMAIMRNYISIGNSNRFGLFNELQINLGGGESKVVNGSGDALTGTFERSFNLKIGIAPGLMAFINDYTAIEVNVGVLGFNYSHVKQTTDQVYTGKRSQNLANFKVNIFSLGLGLAFYL
;
A
#
# COMPACT_ATOMS: atom_id res chain seq x y z
N MET A 1 26.00 -16.88 22.19
CA MET A 1 25.36 -15.58 21.94
C MET A 1 23.86 -15.54 22.33
N ASN A 2 23.39 -16.36 23.28
CA ASN A 2 21.94 -16.59 23.50
C ASN A 2 21.40 -16.05 24.84
N LYS A 3 22.07 -15.09 25.48
CA LYS A 3 21.67 -14.59 26.81
C LYS A 3 20.97 -13.21 26.79
N LEU A 4 20.80 -12.60 25.62
CA LEU A 4 20.22 -11.25 25.44
C LEU A 4 18.74 -11.25 24.98
N ILE A 5 18.12 -12.41 24.76
CA ILE A 5 16.73 -12.51 24.29
C ILE A 5 15.71 -12.43 25.44
N TYR A 6 16.10 -12.87 26.65
CA TYR A 6 15.22 -12.85 27.83
C TYR A 6 14.86 -11.46 28.39
N PRO A 7 15.74 -10.44 28.43
CA PRO A 7 15.36 -9.14 28.99
C PRO A 7 14.42 -8.32 28.10
N ILE A 8 14.41 -8.55 26.78
CA ILE A 8 13.49 -7.86 25.85
C ILE A 8 12.07 -8.43 25.99
N LEU A 9 11.94 -9.73 26.23
CA LEU A 9 10.64 -10.38 26.44
C LEU A 9 10.02 -10.00 27.80
N ALA A 10 10.84 -9.73 28.82
CA ALA A 10 10.38 -9.26 30.13
C ALA A 10 9.86 -7.81 30.11
N LEU A 11 10.38 -6.95 29.22
CA LEU A 11 9.93 -5.57 29.09
C LEU A 11 8.54 -5.46 28.44
N PHE A 12 8.14 -6.45 27.63
CA PHE A 12 6.79 -6.52 27.02
C PHE A 12 5.70 -6.98 28.00
N LEU A 13 6.08 -7.58 29.14
CA LEU A 13 5.16 -8.12 30.15
C LEU A 13 4.80 -7.13 31.27
N LEU A 14 5.43 -5.95 31.31
CA LEU A 14 5.31 -4.98 32.41
C LEU A 14 4.44 -3.74 32.12
N ILE A 15 3.68 -3.72 31.02
CA ILE A 15 2.74 -2.62 30.70
C ILE A 15 1.23 -3.00 30.82
N PRO A 16 0.71 -3.72 31.84
CA PRO A 16 -0.73 -3.85 32.01
C PRO A 16 -1.29 -2.95 33.13
N GLY A 17 -0.76 -1.73 33.30
CA GLY A 17 -1.30 -0.85 34.34
C GLY A 17 -0.75 0.57 34.33
N LEU A 18 -1.26 1.42 33.45
CA LEU A 18 -1.54 2.85 33.68
C LEU A 18 -1.97 3.51 32.36
N ALA A 19 -3.15 3.13 31.85
CA ALA A 19 -3.85 3.93 30.84
C ALA A 19 -5.33 3.56 30.89
N ARG A 20 -6.03 3.96 31.96
CA ARG A 20 -7.48 4.16 31.84
C ARG A 20 -7.65 5.45 31.04
N ALA A 21 -7.68 5.31 29.72
CA ALA A 21 -8.21 6.36 28.86
C ALA A 21 -9.66 6.59 29.28
N GLU A 22 -10.01 7.84 29.62
CA GLU A 22 -11.40 8.24 29.80
C GLU A 22 -12.20 7.82 28.57
N GLU A 23 -13.33 7.15 28.81
CA GLU A 23 -14.30 6.78 27.78
C GLU A 23 -14.92 8.08 27.25
N PHE A 24 -14.33 8.61 26.17
CA PHE A 24 -14.93 9.69 25.40
C PHE A 24 -16.20 9.13 24.72
N ASP A 25 -17.35 9.34 25.35
CA ASP A 25 -18.65 8.98 24.79
C ASP A 25 -18.96 9.90 23.59
N ARG A 26 -18.81 9.34 22.38
CA ARG A 26 -19.09 10.04 21.12
C ARG A 26 -20.57 9.98 20.71
N GLY A 27 -21.47 9.48 21.57
CA GLY A 27 -22.88 9.28 21.23
C GLY A 27 -23.09 8.26 20.10
N ILE A 28 -22.08 7.46 19.79
CA ILE A 28 -22.14 6.39 18.79
C ILE A 28 -22.68 5.15 19.49
N VAL A 29 -23.92 4.79 19.22
CA VAL A 29 -24.50 3.53 19.68
C VAL A 29 -23.80 2.38 18.95
N LEU A 30 -22.81 1.78 19.59
CA LEU A 30 -22.06 0.64 19.06
C LEU A 30 -22.92 -0.64 19.18
N ASN A 31 -23.80 -0.84 18.21
CA ASN A 31 -24.44 -2.15 18.04
C ASN A 31 -23.41 -3.20 17.62
N THR A 32 -23.62 -4.46 18.00
CA THR A 32 -22.78 -5.57 17.54
C THR A 32 -23.05 -5.78 16.06
N PHE A 33 -22.13 -5.31 15.21
CA PHE A 33 -22.24 -5.38 13.76
C PHE A 33 -21.59 -6.65 13.23
N ILE A 34 -20.40 -6.97 13.73
CA ILE A 34 -19.68 -8.21 13.43
C ILE A 34 -19.39 -8.93 14.76
N PRO A 35 -20.00 -10.10 15.01
CA PRO A 35 -19.83 -10.84 16.25
C PRO A 35 -18.42 -11.43 16.38
N LYS A 36 -17.95 -11.59 17.63
CA LYS A 36 -16.70 -12.30 17.93
C LYS A 36 -16.67 -13.72 17.34
N GLY A 37 -15.48 -14.16 16.95
CA GLY A 37 -15.22 -15.54 16.50
C GLY A 37 -15.30 -15.76 14.99
N GLN A 38 -15.67 -14.73 14.22
CA GLN A 38 -15.76 -14.84 12.76
C GLN A 38 -14.41 -14.69 12.06
N TRP A 39 -14.27 -15.37 10.93
CA TRP A 39 -13.15 -15.21 10.02
C TRP A 39 -13.58 -14.34 8.84
N VAL A 40 -12.84 -13.26 8.64
CA VAL A 40 -13.01 -12.36 7.51
C VAL A 40 -11.89 -12.64 6.52
N VAL A 41 -12.25 -13.19 5.37
CA VAL A 41 -11.32 -13.45 4.27
C VAL A 41 -11.68 -12.54 3.12
N GLY A 42 -10.75 -11.70 2.70
CA GLY A 42 -10.98 -10.78 1.61
C GLY A 42 -9.90 -10.87 0.54
N ASN A 43 -10.22 -10.37 -0.64
CA ASN A 43 -9.26 -10.23 -1.70
C ASN A 43 -9.50 -8.91 -2.43
N SER A 44 -8.41 -8.25 -2.81
CA SER A 44 -8.46 -7.09 -3.69
C SER A 44 -7.53 -7.36 -4.88
N ILE A 45 -8.09 -7.30 -6.07
CA ILE A 45 -7.36 -7.43 -7.34
C ILE A 45 -7.49 -6.10 -8.05
N SER A 46 -6.36 -5.56 -8.50
CA SER A 46 -6.30 -4.33 -9.27
C SER A 46 -5.42 -4.58 -10.50
N TYR A 47 -5.96 -4.28 -11.68
CA TYR A 47 -5.25 -4.28 -12.94
C TYR A 47 -5.48 -2.92 -13.60
N SER A 48 -4.40 -2.25 -13.96
CA SER A 48 -4.44 -0.99 -14.67
C SER A 48 -3.44 -1.04 -15.82
N GLU A 49 -3.90 -0.73 -17.02
CA GLU A 49 -3.05 -0.57 -18.20
C GLU A 49 -3.04 0.90 -18.60
N TYR A 50 -1.87 1.42 -18.94
CA TYR A 50 -1.69 2.78 -19.41
C TYR A 50 -0.97 2.75 -20.76
N SER A 51 -1.63 3.33 -21.77
CA SER A 51 -1.11 3.54 -23.11
C SER A 51 -1.11 5.02 -23.37
N ASN A 52 0.07 5.63 -23.37
CA ASN A 52 0.23 7.05 -23.70
C ASN A 52 0.72 7.15 -25.14
N ASN A 53 -0.12 7.74 -25.99
CA ASN A 53 0.25 8.13 -27.35
C ASN A 53 0.26 9.65 -27.38
N ASN A 54 1.43 10.25 -27.65
CA ASN A 54 1.60 11.69 -27.84
C ASN A 54 1.04 12.59 -26.72
N TYR A 55 1.41 12.30 -25.45
CA TYR A 55 0.97 13.11 -24.32
C TYR A 55 1.71 14.46 -24.29
N GLN A 56 0.99 15.57 -24.47
CA GLN A 56 1.54 16.94 -24.46
C GLN A 56 1.16 17.64 -23.14
N PHE A 57 2.15 17.96 -22.31
CA PHE A 57 1.93 18.75 -21.09
C PHE A 57 2.88 19.94 -21.07
N LEU A 58 2.40 21.09 -21.56
CA LEU A 58 2.92 22.49 -21.60
C LEU A 58 4.42 22.75 -21.90
N VAL A 59 5.34 21.83 -21.59
CA VAL A 59 6.80 21.88 -21.81
C VAL A 59 7.37 20.48 -22.19
N ILE A 60 6.56 19.42 -22.20
CA ILE A 60 7.00 18.05 -22.57
C ILE A 60 6.11 17.53 -23.70
N GLU A 61 6.73 17.17 -24.82
CA GLU A 61 6.06 16.66 -26.04
C GLU A 61 6.58 15.26 -26.39
N GLY A 62 5.70 14.39 -26.91
CA GLY A 62 6.12 13.10 -27.48
C GLY A 62 6.57 12.04 -26.46
N ILE A 63 5.82 11.86 -25.36
CA ILE A 63 5.95 10.66 -24.52
C ILE A 63 5.09 9.54 -25.14
N ASP A 64 5.74 8.56 -25.76
CA ASP A 64 5.11 7.33 -26.22
C ASP A 64 5.52 6.16 -25.33
N GLY A 65 4.55 5.54 -24.66
CA GLY A 65 4.83 4.51 -23.67
C GLY A 65 3.63 3.63 -23.31
N ILE A 66 3.92 2.36 -23.09
CA ILE A 66 2.94 1.34 -22.69
C ILE A 66 3.40 0.74 -21.37
N GLY A 67 2.49 0.59 -20.43
CA GLY A 67 2.76 -0.16 -19.23
C GLY A 67 1.52 -0.71 -18.57
N TYR A 68 1.73 -1.65 -17.67
CA TYR A 68 0.68 -2.25 -16.86
C TYR A 68 1.11 -2.28 -15.41
N ASN A 69 0.13 -2.22 -14.51
CA ASN A 69 0.30 -2.53 -13.11
C ASN A 69 -0.73 -3.59 -12.72
N PHE A 70 -0.24 -4.68 -12.13
CA PHE A 70 -1.05 -5.77 -11.61
C PHE A 70 -0.77 -5.92 -10.12
N LYS A 71 -1.81 -5.84 -9.32
CA LYS A 71 -1.74 -5.96 -7.87
C LYS A 71 -2.79 -6.93 -7.37
N ILE A 72 -2.36 -7.88 -6.55
CA ILE A 72 -3.24 -8.79 -5.83
C ILE A 72 -2.95 -8.68 -4.34
N SER A 73 -4.00 -8.61 -3.53
CA SER A 73 -3.88 -8.37 -2.10
C SER A 73 -4.88 -9.22 -1.29
N PRO A 74 -4.57 -10.50 -1.03
CA PRO A 74 -5.36 -11.32 -0.12
C PRO A 74 -5.24 -10.82 1.32
N MET A 75 -6.34 -10.90 2.05
CA MET A 75 -6.43 -10.52 3.46
C MET A 75 -7.17 -11.59 4.25
N PHE A 76 -6.72 -11.76 5.49
CA PHE A 76 -7.30 -12.65 6.47
C PHE A 76 -7.37 -11.88 7.80
N CYS A 77 -8.53 -11.91 8.44
CA CYS A 77 -8.76 -11.19 9.69
C CYS A 77 -9.67 -12.03 10.57
N TYR A 78 -9.36 -12.10 11.86
CA TYR A 78 -10.13 -12.82 12.85
C TYR A 78 -10.74 -11.83 13.83
N ILE A 79 -12.03 -11.95 14.11
CA ILE A 79 -12.76 -11.06 14.99
C ILE A 79 -12.57 -11.51 16.44
N VAL A 80 -11.64 -10.86 17.13
CA VAL A 80 -11.24 -11.23 18.51
C VAL A 80 -12.29 -10.78 19.53
N LYS A 81 -12.89 -9.61 19.31
CA LYS A 81 -13.96 -9.04 20.13
C LYS A 81 -15.01 -8.47 19.19
N ASP A 82 -16.24 -8.34 19.67
CA ASP A 82 -17.31 -7.71 18.92
C ASP A 82 -16.82 -6.38 18.31
N ASN A 83 -16.98 -6.25 16.99
CA ASN A 83 -16.52 -5.13 16.18
C ASN A 83 -14.99 -4.87 16.15
N LEU A 84 -14.14 -5.77 16.66
CA LEU A 84 -12.68 -5.65 16.61
C LEU A 84 -12.05 -6.90 15.98
N GLY A 85 -11.41 -6.71 14.83
CA GLY A 85 -10.67 -7.71 14.10
C GLY A 85 -9.15 -7.50 14.13
N LEU A 86 -8.41 -8.60 14.20
CA LEU A 86 -6.96 -8.62 14.01
C LEU A 86 -6.59 -9.59 12.89
N GLY A 87 -5.66 -9.21 12.03
CA GLY A 87 -5.37 -9.98 10.85
C GLY A 87 -4.08 -9.62 10.16
N GLY A 88 -3.92 -10.20 8.98
CA GLY A 88 -2.87 -9.86 8.05
C GLY A 88 -3.40 -9.67 6.64
N ARG A 89 -2.64 -8.90 5.86
CA ARG A 89 -2.82 -8.76 4.43
C ARG A 89 -1.48 -8.99 3.77
N PHE A 90 -1.49 -9.77 2.70
CA PHE A 90 -0.34 -9.87 1.82
C PHE A 90 -0.66 -9.05 0.57
N ALA A 91 0.34 -8.41 -0.03
CA ALA A 91 0.18 -7.74 -1.29
C ALA A 91 1.37 -8.04 -2.19
N TYR A 92 1.06 -8.45 -3.41
CA TYR A 92 2.01 -8.60 -4.50
C TYR A 92 1.63 -7.62 -5.60
N GLU A 93 2.61 -6.84 -6.04
CA GLU A 93 2.45 -5.85 -7.08
C GLU A 93 3.55 -6.03 -8.13
N ARG A 94 3.14 -6.05 -9.40
CA ARG A 94 4.02 -6.12 -10.55
C ARG A 94 3.67 -4.98 -11.49
N SER A 95 4.65 -4.10 -11.71
CA SER A 95 4.52 -2.99 -12.65
C SER A 95 5.57 -3.13 -13.75
N LEU A 96 5.15 -2.91 -14.98
CA LEU A 96 6.03 -2.84 -16.14
C LEU A 96 5.72 -1.54 -16.88
N THR A 97 6.76 -0.77 -17.15
CA THR A 97 6.69 0.48 -17.90
C THR A 97 7.71 0.42 -19.03
N LYS A 98 7.24 0.59 -20.27
CA LYS A 98 8.07 0.76 -21.45
C LYS A 98 7.87 2.16 -22.00
N LEU A 99 8.94 2.92 -22.11
CA LEU A 99 8.95 4.23 -22.76
C LEU A 99 9.82 4.10 -24.01
N ASN A 100 9.21 4.30 -25.18
CA ASN A 100 9.91 4.15 -26.45
C ASN A 100 10.70 5.43 -26.79
N SER A 101 10.10 6.59 -26.57
CA SER A 101 10.71 7.90 -26.77
C SER A 101 10.07 8.92 -25.83
N ALA A 102 10.88 9.79 -25.23
CA ALA A 102 10.43 10.97 -24.51
C ALA A 102 11.32 12.16 -24.90
N SER A 103 10.73 13.14 -25.59
CA SER A 103 11.41 14.36 -26.00
C SER A 103 11.07 15.49 -25.03
N ILE A 104 12.00 15.82 -24.12
CA ILE A 104 11.81 16.94 -23.20
C ILE A 104 12.45 18.18 -23.82
N GLN A 105 11.62 19.12 -24.29
CA GLN A 105 12.06 20.42 -24.83
C GLN A 105 11.94 21.50 -23.74
N ILE A 106 13.04 21.82 -23.04
CA ILE A 106 13.06 22.90 -22.05
C ILE A 106 13.75 24.11 -22.69
N GLY A 107 12.99 24.88 -23.47
CA GLY A 107 13.49 26.05 -24.20
C GLY A 107 14.32 25.72 -25.44
N ASP A 108 14.67 26.74 -26.21
CA ASP A 108 15.25 26.62 -27.56
C ASP A 108 16.62 25.90 -27.61
N ASP A 109 17.29 25.69 -26.47
CA ASP A 109 18.70 25.24 -26.40
C ASP A 109 18.92 23.96 -25.56
N LEU A 110 17.86 23.36 -24.99
CA LEU A 110 17.97 22.15 -24.17
C LEU A 110 16.96 21.08 -24.63
N ASN A 111 17.40 20.25 -25.58
CA ASN A 111 16.69 19.06 -25.99
C ASN A 111 17.29 17.82 -25.31
N PHE A 112 16.57 17.24 -24.36
CA PHE A 112 16.92 15.96 -23.76
C PHE A 112 16.09 14.86 -24.41
N ASN A 113 16.74 14.06 -25.26
CA ASN A 113 16.13 12.88 -25.85
C ASN A 113 16.47 11.65 -24.99
N VAL A 114 15.44 11.02 -24.39
CA VAL A 114 15.59 9.78 -23.65
C VAL A 114 14.93 8.67 -24.46
N ASP A 115 15.77 7.84 -25.08
CA ASP A 115 15.33 6.74 -25.92
C ASP A 115 15.27 5.42 -25.12
N ASN A 116 14.18 4.69 -25.27
CA ASN A 116 14.06 3.27 -24.90
C ASN A 116 14.34 2.93 -23.41
N VAL A 117 13.50 3.43 -22.50
CA VAL A 117 13.56 3.08 -21.08
C VAL A 117 12.61 1.92 -20.78
N TYR A 118 13.18 0.82 -20.32
CA TYR A 118 12.44 -0.34 -19.83
C TYR A 118 12.54 -0.42 -18.31
N SER A 119 11.41 -0.35 -17.61
CA SER A 119 11.34 -0.54 -16.16
C SER A 119 10.43 -1.71 -15.81
N LEU A 120 10.95 -2.66 -15.04
CA LEU A 120 10.18 -3.77 -14.48
C LEU A 120 10.37 -3.78 -12.96
N SER A 121 9.28 -3.67 -12.22
CA SER A 121 9.25 -3.65 -10.76
C SER A 121 8.39 -4.78 -10.20
N HIS A 122 8.92 -5.46 -9.18
CA HIS A 122 8.22 -6.45 -8.38
C HIS A 122 8.26 -6.03 -6.92
N THR A 123 7.10 -5.93 -6.28
CA THR A 123 7.00 -5.58 -4.86
C THR A 123 6.20 -6.62 -4.12
N TYR A 124 6.74 -7.08 -3.00
CA TYR A 124 6.09 -7.99 -2.07
C TYR A 124 5.96 -7.27 -0.73
N SER A 125 4.77 -7.29 -0.14
CA SER A 125 4.57 -6.71 1.18
C SER A 125 3.65 -7.54 2.05
N GLY A 126 4.01 -7.64 3.32
CA GLY A 126 3.20 -8.18 4.39
C GLY A 126 2.69 -7.02 5.25
N MET A 127 1.44 -7.10 5.66
CA MET A 127 0.80 -6.08 6.47
C MET A 127 0.07 -6.74 7.63
N ALA A 128 0.34 -6.29 8.84
CA ALA A 128 -0.52 -6.58 9.99
C ALA A 128 -1.64 -5.55 10.01
N ILE A 129 -2.88 -6.00 10.23
CA ILE A 129 -4.06 -5.15 10.24
C ILE A 129 -4.84 -5.31 11.55
N MET A 130 -5.35 -4.20 12.05
CA MET A 130 -6.34 -4.16 13.13
C MET A 130 -7.53 -3.34 12.68
N ARG A 131 -8.71 -3.94 12.67
CA ARG A 131 -9.95 -3.33 12.17
C ARG A 131 -10.92 -3.09 13.30
N ASN A 132 -11.44 -1.88 13.38
CA ASN A 132 -12.56 -1.52 14.24
C ASN A 132 -13.77 -1.24 13.37
N TYR A 133 -14.91 -1.85 13.67
CA TYR A 133 -16.14 -1.76 12.90
C TYR A 133 -17.18 -0.92 13.63
N ILE A 134 -17.94 -0.12 12.89
CA ILE A 134 -18.99 0.75 13.42
C ILE A 134 -20.20 0.63 12.50
N SER A 135 -21.34 0.15 13.02
CA SER A 135 -22.59 0.09 12.25
C SER A 135 -23.15 1.50 11.99
N ILE A 136 -23.64 1.76 10.79
CA ILE A 136 -24.40 2.99 10.50
C ILE A 136 -25.90 2.70 10.75
N GLY A 137 -26.43 3.23 11.85
CA GLY A 137 -27.85 3.13 12.19
C GLY A 137 -28.28 1.74 12.67
N ASN A 138 -29.55 1.40 12.45
CA ASN A 138 -30.17 0.14 12.90
C ASN A 138 -30.10 -0.99 11.86
N SER A 139 -29.43 -0.75 10.72
CA SER A 139 -29.31 -1.70 9.62
C SER A 139 -27.95 -2.38 9.64
N ASN A 140 -27.93 -3.70 9.67
CA ASN A 140 -26.70 -4.50 9.61
C ASN A 140 -26.09 -4.60 8.20
N ARG A 141 -26.56 -3.78 7.23
CA ARG A 141 -26.07 -3.82 5.85
C ARG A 141 -24.96 -2.83 5.56
N PHE A 142 -24.91 -1.69 6.23
CA PHE A 142 -23.90 -0.66 5.99
C PHE A 142 -23.10 -0.38 7.26
N GLY A 143 -21.78 -0.39 7.12
CA GLY A 143 -20.86 -0.15 8.22
C GLY A 143 -19.71 0.74 7.79
N LEU A 144 -19.12 1.41 8.76
CA LEU A 144 -17.80 2.02 8.66
C LEU A 144 -16.80 1.07 9.30
N PHE A 145 -15.58 1.09 8.81
CA PHE A 145 -14.47 0.48 9.51
C PHE A 145 -13.26 1.41 9.53
N ASN A 146 -12.45 1.27 10.56
CA ASN A 146 -11.16 1.90 10.65
C ASN A 146 -10.09 0.82 10.75
N GLU A 147 -9.13 0.84 9.83
CA GLU A 147 -8.07 -0.15 9.75
C GLU A 147 -6.72 0.48 10.10
N LEU A 148 -6.15 0.09 11.23
CA LEU A 148 -4.73 0.32 11.52
C LEU A 148 -3.90 -0.71 10.75
N GLN A 149 -2.90 -0.23 10.02
CA GLN A 149 -2.04 -1.02 9.15
C GLN A 149 -0.58 -0.82 9.52
N ILE A 150 0.15 -1.91 9.69
CA ILE A 150 1.60 -1.93 9.77
C ILE A 150 2.08 -2.76 8.59
N ASN A 151 2.62 -2.10 7.57
CA ASN A 151 3.10 -2.71 6.35
C ASN A 151 4.62 -2.74 6.32
N LEU A 152 5.15 -3.90 5.94
CA LEU A 152 6.55 -4.15 5.68
C LEU A 152 6.65 -4.72 4.27
N GLY A 153 7.39 -4.06 3.40
CA GLY A 153 7.53 -4.44 2.00
C GLY A 153 8.98 -4.43 1.53
N GLY A 154 9.28 -5.31 0.58
CA GLY A 154 10.51 -5.31 -0.17
C GLY A 154 10.18 -5.35 -1.66
N GLY A 155 10.95 -4.63 -2.46
CA GLY A 155 10.76 -4.64 -3.90
C GLY A 155 12.08 -4.64 -4.64
N GLU A 156 12.06 -5.19 -5.83
CA GLU A 156 13.17 -5.16 -6.78
C GLU A 156 12.68 -4.50 -8.05
N SER A 157 13.46 -3.55 -8.55
CA SER A 157 13.20 -2.88 -9.81
C SER A 157 14.42 -2.98 -10.70
N LYS A 158 14.18 -3.23 -11.99
CA LYS A 158 15.21 -3.23 -13.01
C LYS A 158 14.84 -2.17 -14.04
N VAL A 159 15.73 -1.20 -14.20
CA VAL A 159 15.65 -0.16 -15.21
C VAL A 159 16.78 -0.38 -16.21
N VAL A 160 16.44 -0.45 -17.49
CA VAL A 160 17.40 -0.56 -18.59
C VAL A 160 17.21 0.65 -19.49
N ASN A 161 18.30 1.32 -19.82
CA ASN A 161 18.32 2.50 -20.68
C ASN A 161 19.35 2.29 -21.80
N GLY A 162 19.00 2.69 -23.03
CA GLY A 162 19.88 2.66 -24.20
C GLY A 162 19.62 1.52 -25.19
N SER A 163 20.35 1.55 -26.31
CA SER A 163 20.37 0.51 -27.35
C SER A 163 21.79 0.31 -27.90
N GLY A 164 22.15 -0.92 -28.31
CA GLY A 164 23.48 -1.23 -28.87
C GLY A 164 24.59 -1.27 -27.82
N ASP A 165 25.74 -0.67 -28.12
CA ASP A 165 26.98 -0.71 -27.30
C ASP A 165 26.95 0.23 -26.06
N ALA A 166 25.89 1.03 -25.89
CA ALA A 166 25.69 1.96 -24.77
C ALA A 166 24.50 1.54 -23.87
N LEU A 167 24.39 0.25 -23.58
CA LEU A 167 23.35 -0.31 -22.70
C LEU A 167 23.75 -0.14 -21.23
N THR A 168 23.00 0.68 -20.49
CA THR A 168 23.17 0.82 -19.03
C THR A 168 22.00 0.16 -18.30
N GLY A 169 22.34 -0.71 -17.35
CA GLY A 169 21.41 -1.45 -16.52
C GLY A 169 21.49 -1.00 -15.07
N THR A 170 20.39 -0.50 -14.53
CA THR A 170 20.24 -0.13 -13.13
C THR A 170 19.36 -1.14 -12.41
N PHE A 171 19.89 -1.75 -11.36
CA PHE A 171 19.12 -2.61 -10.45
C PHE A 171 18.87 -1.88 -9.13
N GLU A 172 17.63 -1.85 -8.70
CA GLU A 172 17.20 -1.22 -7.46
C GLU A 172 16.59 -2.25 -6.53
N ARG A 173 16.99 -2.20 -5.26
CA ARG A 173 16.34 -2.93 -4.18
C ARG A 173 15.77 -1.94 -3.19
N SER A 174 14.46 -2.04 -2.96
CA SER A 174 13.71 -1.18 -2.04
C SER A 174 13.26 -1.97 -0.81
N PHE A 175 13.24 -1.27 0.31
CA PHE A 175 12.64 -1.70 1.56
C PHE A 175 11.71 -0.59 2.04
N ASN A 176 10.49 -0.94 2.37
CA ASN A 176 9.43 0.00 2.74
C ASN A 176 8.81 -0.43 4.06
N LEU A 177 8.70 0.49 5.00
CA LEU A 177 7.99 0.33 6.25
C LEU A 177 6.96 1.45 6.36
N LYS A 178 5.68 1.07 6.43
CA LYS A 178 4.57 2.02 6.50
C LYS A 178 3.69 1.69 7.69
N ILE A 179 3.40 2.71 8.50
CA ILE A 179 2.45 2.60 9.61
C ILE A 179 1.37 3.64 9.36
N GLY A 180 0.12 3.22 9.36
CA GLY A 180 -0.96 4.14 9.07
C GLY A 180 -2.34 3.63 9.42
N ILE A 181 -3.31 4.52 9.30
CA ILE A 181 -4.72 4.29 9.54
C ILE A 181 -5.47 4.54 8.24
N ALA A 182 -6.34 3.62 7.87
CA ALA A 182 -7.18 3.69 6.69
C ALA A 182 -8.65 3.57 7.10
N PRO A 183 -9.42 4.67 7.05
CA PRO A 183 -10.86 4.58 7.18
C PRO A 183 -11.48 3.97 5.93
N GLY A 184 -12.59 3.26 6.10
CA GLY A 184 -13.31 2.62 5.01
C GLY A 184 -14.80 2.47 5.30
N LEU A 185 -15.53 2.19 4.23
CA LEU A 185 -16.95 1.89 4.20
C LEU A 185 -17.11 0.44 3.79
N MET A 186 -18.11 -0.23 4.35
CA MET A 186 -18.49 -1.58 3.93
C MET A 186 -19.98 -1.71 3.75
N ALA A 187 -20.37 -2.52 2.78
CA ALA A 187 -21.75 -2.83 2.47
C ALA A 187 -21.92 -4.35 2.28
N PHE A 188 -22.73 -4.99 3.12
CA PHE A 188 -23.10 -6.39 2.95
C PHE A 188 -24.06 -6.52 1.76
N ILE A 189 -23.63 -7.29 0.76
CA ILE A 189 -24.51 -7.75 -0.33
C ILE A 189 -25.42 -8.85 0.24
N ASN A 190 -24.81 -9.81 0.92
CA ASN A 190 -25.43 -10.98 1.54
C ASN A 190 -24.87 -11.17 2.97
N ASP A 191 -25.46 -12.06 3.76
CA ASP A 191 -25.06 -12.32 5.16
C ASP A 191 -23.59 -12.77 5.31
N TYR A 192 -22.97 -13.25 4.23
CA TYR A 192 -21.59 -13.75 4.21
C TYR A 192 -20.65 -12.94 3.32
N THR A 193 -21.14 -11.93 2.59
CA THR A 193 -20.34 -11.21 1.58
C THR A 193 -20.56 -9.72 1.67
N ALA A 194 -19.47 -8.98 1.84
CA ALA A 194 -19.46 -7.53 1.84
C ALA A 194 -18.51 -6.98 0.78
N ILE A 195 -18.91 -5.85 0.20
CA ILE A 195 -18.01 -4.98 -0.55
C ILE A 195 -17.38 -4.02 0.46
N GLU A 196 -16.07 -3.86 0.39
CA GLU A 196 -15.31 -2.92 1.18
C GLU A 196 -14.70 -1.85 0.27
N VAL A 197 -14.82 -0.60 0.70
CA VAL A 197 -14.20 0.55 0.08
C VAL A 197 -13.29 1.20 1.11
N ASN A 198 -11.99 1.21 0.88
CA ASN A 198 -11.06 1.95 1.73
C ASN A 198 -10.74 3.31 1.11
N VAL A 199 -10.53 4.30 1.97
CA VAL A 199 -10.10 5.64 1.59
C VAL A 199 -8.64 5.81 2.01
N GLY A 200 -7.86 6.51 1.17
CA GLY A 200 -6.40 6.64 1.27
C GLY A 200 -5.82 6.66 2.69
N VAL A 201 -4.70 5.94 2.85
CA VAL A 201 -4.06 5.69 4.16
C VAL A 201 -3.35 6.93 4.69
N LEU A 202 -3.68 7.29 5.92
CA LEU A 202 -2.96 8.29 6.72
C LEU A 202 -1.80 7.65 7.45
N GLY A 203 -0.63 8.26 7.47
CA GLY A 203 0.43 7.85 8.39
C GLY A 203 1.84 8.13 7.91
N PHE A 204 2.76 7.33 8.44
CA PHE A 204 4.19 7.44 8.20
C PHE A 204 4.65 6.37 7.23
N ASN A 205 5.51 6.76 6.30
CA ASN A 205 6.15 5.89 5.34
C ASN A 205 7.66 6.13 5.40
N TYR A 206 8.41 5.05 5.60
CA TYR A 206 9.86 4.99 5.55
C TYR A 206 10.25 4.11 4.37
N SER A 207 11.00 4.67 3.42
CA SER A 207 11.50 3.94 2.26
C SER A 207 13.01 4.04 2.18
N HIS A 208 13.67 2.90 1.99
CA HIS A 208 15.10 2.81 1.75
C HIS A 208 15.35 2.07 0.44
N VAL A 209 15.99 2.74 -0.51
CA VAL A 209 16.29 2.21 -1.84
C VAL A 209 17.81 2.18 -2.01
N LYS A 210 18.33 1.01 -2.35
CA LYS A 210 19.72 0.83 -2.79
C LYS A 210 19.71 0.58 -4.29
N GLN A 211 20.44 1.40 -5.03
CA GLN A 211 20.56 1.34 -6.47
C GLN A 211 21.97 0.90 -6.84
N THR A 212 22.11 0.04 -7.84
CA THR A 212 23.40 -0.34 -8.40
C THR A 212 23.31 -0.26 -9.91
N THR A 213 24.05 0.66 -10.50
CA THR A 213 24.11 0.90 -11.94
C THR A 213 25.38 0.27 -12.49
N ASP A 214 25.22 -0.58 -13.51
CA ASP A 214 26.29 -1.28 -14.24
C ASP A 214 27.25 -2.07 -13.34
N GLN A 215 26.78 -2.51 -12.16
CA GLN A 215 27.57 -3.22 -11.14
C GLN A 215 28.79 -2.44 -10.60
N VAL A 216 28.97 -1.18 -10.99
CA VAL A 216 30.11 -0.33 -10.60
C VAL A 216 29.65 0.82 -9.70
N TYR A 217 28.53 1.47 -10.04
CA TYR A 217 28.05 2.64 -9.31
C TYR A 217 26.98 2.24 -8.31
N THR A 218 27.22 2.48 -7.02
CA THR A 218 26.23 2.20 -5.95
C THR A 218 25.67 3.50 -5.38
N GLY A 219 24.35 3.65 -5.44
CA GLY A 219 23.59 4.73 -4.80
C GLY A 219 22.75 4.20 -3.63
N LYS A 220 22.56 5.03 -2.61
CA LYS A 220 21.61 4.78 -1.52
C LYS A 220 20.72 6.00 -1.36
N ARG A 221 19.41 5.78 -1.28
CA ARG A 221 18.41 6.83 -1.08
C ARG A 221 17.47 6.39 0.04
N SER A 222 17.41 7.15 1.12
CA SER A 222 16.40 7.00 2.16
C SER A 222 15.42 8.15 2.12
N GLN A 223 14.13 7.86 2.22
CA GLN A 223 13.07 8.85 2.24
C GLN A 223 12.13 8.58 3.41
N ASN A 224 11.86 9.61 4.19
CA ASN A 224 10.91 9.57 5.29
C ASN A 224 9.77 10.53 4.93
N LEU A 225 8.55 10.03 4.85
CA LEU A 225 7.38 10.82 4.50
C LEU A 225 6.29 10.60 5.53
N ALA A 226 5.77 11.69 6.09
CA ALA A 226 4.57 11.66 6.92
C ALA A 226 3.44 12.30 6.13
N ASN A 227 2.37 11.56 5.86
CA ASN A 227 1.20 12.07 5.16
C ASN A 227 -0.06 11.88 6.00
N PHE A 228 -0.59 12.99 6.50
CA PHE A 228 -1.82 13.03 7.30
C PHE A 228 -3.02 13.57 6.53
N LYS A 229 -2.90 13.79 5.22
CA LYS A 229 -4.02 14.24 4.39
C LYS A 229 -4.80 13.04 3.88
N VAL A 230 -6.08 12.96 4.25
CA VAL A 230 -6.99 11.93 3.73
C VAL A 230 -7.21 12.24 2.26
N ASN A 231 -6.87 11.29 1.39
CA ASN A 231 -7.22 11.39 -0.02
C ASN A 231 -8.55 10.66 -0.28
N ILE A 232 -9.65 11.42 -0.27
CA ILE A 232 -11.01 10.90 -0.51
C ILE A 232 -11.24 10.40 -1.94
N PHE A 233 -10.40 10.81 -2.90
CA PHE A 233 -10.48 10.34 -4.28
C PHE A 233 -9.65 9.07 -4.52
N SER A 234 -8.79 8.70 -3.57
CA SER A 234 -8.07 7.43 -3.59
C SER A 234 -8.92 6.38 -2.91
N LEU A 235 -9.83 5.79 -3.67
CA LEU A 235 -10.71 4.69 -3.25
C LEU A 235 -10.09 3.36 -3.67
N GLY A 236 -9.93 2.42 -2.74
CA GLY A 236 -9.62 1.03 -3.05
C GLY A 236 -10.84 0.15 -2.82
N LEU A 237 -11.17 -0.67 -3.81
CA LEU A 237 -12.29 -1.60 -3.77
C LEU A 237 -11.79 -3.00 -3.43
N GLY A 238 -12.52 -3.69 -2.56
CA GLY A 238 -12.26 -5.07 -2.18
C GLY A 238 -13.54 -5.84 -1.93
N LEU A 239 -13.45 -7.16 -2.04
CA LEU A 239 -14.51 -8.08 -1.63
C LEU A 239 -14.05 -8.82 -0.38
N ALA A 240 -14.92 -8.91 0.61
CA ALA A 240 -14.69 -9.60 1.86
C ALA A 240 -15.81 -10.61 2.13
N PHE A 241 -15.41 -11.80 2.58
CA PHE A 241 -16.28 -12.89 2.99
C PHE A 241 -16.21 -13.03 4.50
N TYR A 242 -17.36 -13.09 5.14
CA TYR A 242 -17.53 -13.24 6.58
C TYR A 242 -18.01 -14.66 6.83
N LEU A 243 -17.19 -15.45 7.52
CA LEU A 243 -17.37 -16.87 7.81
C LEU A 243 -17.56 -17.09 9.32
#